data_AF-A0AAD3RIJ5-F1
#
_entry.id   AF-A0AAD3RIJ5-F1
#
_cell.length_a   1.000
_cell.length_b   1.000
_cell.length_c   1.000
_cell.angle_alpha   90.00
_cell.angle_beta   90.00
_cell.angle_gamma   90.00
#
_symmetry.space_group_name_H-M   'P 1'
#
loop_
_entity.id
_entity.type
_entity.pdbx_description
1 polymer ?
#
loop_
_entity_poly.entity_id
_entity_poly.type
_entity_poly.pdbx_seq_one_letter_code
_entity_poly.pdbx_strand_id
1 'polypeptide(L)'
;MRVREALSLQILARSGEEATRQEIKEDNIGNQLLRKMGWKGGGLGRDGEGISEPIRVKEQFSREGLGMDTDKTGNQLSKRDIEDIIRNYASSDRQDDLRFSTDLTNDERKQIHQISQKYGLRSKSYGQGRQRFLIVSRKVHKDQLIGQLLQEGQVGRYELVKPQASH
;
A
#
# COMPACT_ATOMS: atom_id res chain seq x y z
N MET A 1 -30.70 12.92 -6.14
CA MET A 1 -29.59 13.67 -5.51
C MET A 1 -28.40 12.72 -5.27
N ARG A 2 -27.75 12.21 -6.34
CA ARG A 2 -26.68 11.18 -6.25
C ARG A 2 -25.63 11.26 -7.37
N VAL A 3 -25.37 12.46 -7.90
CA VAL A 3 -24.38 12.63 -8.98
C VAL A 3 -23.18 13.48 -8.50
N ARG A 4 -23.28 14.16 -7.35
CA ARG A 4 -22.23 15.04 -6.83
C ARG A 4 -21.23 14.37 -5.87
N GLU A 5 -21.57 13.22 -5.27
CA GLU A 5 -20.68 12.50 -4.34
C GLU A 5 -19.66 11.58 -5.03
N ALA A 6 -19.97 11.07 -6.23
CA ALA A 6 -19.03 10.20 -6.96
C ALA A 6 -17.86 11.00 -7.60
N LEU A 7 -18.09 12.28 -7.92
CA LEU A 7 -17.09 13.15 -8.55
C LEU A 7 -15.99 13.60 -7.57
N SER A 8 -16.28 13.73 -6.28
CA SER A 8 -15.29 14.24 -5.31
C SER A 8 -14.20 13.20 -4.97
N LEU A 9 -14.55 11.91 -4.96
CA LEU A 9 -13.60 10.83 -4.66
C LEU A 9 -12.68 10.50 -5.85
N GLN A 10 -13.17 10.65 -7.09
CA GLN A 10 -12.33 10.47 -8.29
C GLN A 10 -11.32 11.60 -8.48
N ILE A 11 -11.63 12.84 -8.07
CA ILE A 11 -10.73 13.99 -8.22
C ILE A 11 -9.55 13.95 -7.24
N LEU A 12 -9.74 13.39 -6.04
CA LEU A 12 -8.70 13.28 -5.01
C LEU A 12 -7.66 12.17 -5.28
N ALA A 13 -8.06 11.06 -5.90
CA ALA A 13 -7.14 9.98 -6.25
C ALA A 13 -6.29 10.30 -7.49
N ARG A 14 -6.86 11.04 -8.45
CA ARG A 14 -6.16 11.40 -9.71
C ARG A 14 -5.06 12.44 -9.49
N SER A 15 -5.26 13.38 -8.56
CA SER A 15 -4.32 14.49 -8.32
C SER A 15 -2.98 14.04 -7.75
N GLY A 16 -2.94 12.99 -6.93
CA GLY A 16 -1.70 12.45 -6.36
C GLY A 16 -0.84 11.68 -7.39
N GLU A 17 -1.47 10.88 -8.25
CA GLU A 17 -0.76 10.17 -9.33
C GLU A 17 -0.33 11.09 -10.47
N GLU A 18 -1.12 12.11 -10.80
CA GLU A 18 -0.74 13.12 -11.80
C GLU A 18 0.38 14.02 -11.30
N ALA A 19 0.37 14.43 -10.02
CA ALA A 19 1.45 15.21 -9.42
C ALA A 19 2.79 14.45 -9.35
N THR A 20 2.75 13.11 -9.24
CA THR A 20 3.96 12.27 -9.24
C THR A 20 4.45 11.92 -10.65
N ARG A 21 3.62 12.05 -11.69
CA ARG A 21 4.03 11.91 -13.10
C ARG A 21 4.53 13.20 -13.74
N GLN A 22 4.18 14.35 -13.16
CA GLN A 22 4.61 15.63 -13.71
C GLN A 22 6.08 15.85 -13.39
N GLU A 23 6.91 15.89 -14.43
CA GLU A 23 8.30 16.30 -14.32
C GLU A 23 8.38 17.69 -13.67
N ILE A 24 9.28 17.84 -12.70
CA ILE A 24 9.53 19.13 -12.07
C ILE A 24 10.04 20.08 -13.16
N LYS A 25 9.27 21.12 -13.46
CA LYS A 25 9.61 22.11 -14.50
C LYS A 25 10.97 22.78 -14.25
N GLU A 26 11.61 23.24 -15.32
CA GLU A 26 12.95 23.85 -15.27
C GLU A 26 12.99 25.21 -14.56
N ASP A 27 11.84 25.86 -14.39
CA ASP A 27 11.67 27.10 -13.63
C ASP A 27 11.64 26.85 -12.11
N ASN A 28 11.58 25.60 -11.66
CA ASN A 28 11.66 25.26 -10.25
C ASN A 28 13.07 25.49 -9.69
N ILE A 29 13.16 26.18 -8.55
CA ILE A 29 14.42 26.53 -7.88
C ILE A 29 15.29 25.28 -7.61
N GLY A 30 14.68 24.18 -7.18
CA GLY A 30 15.39 22.92 -6.94
C GLY A 30 15.95 22.31 -8.22
N ASN A 31 15.20 22.32 -9.32
CA ASN A 31 15.66 21.84 -10.62
C ASN A 31 16.86 22.68 -11.13
N GLN A 32 16.77 24.02 -11.05
CA GLN A 32 17.86 24.90 -11.43
C GLN A 32 19.12 24.67 -10.59
N LEU A 33 18.97 24.45 -9.29
CA LEU A 33 20.08 24.15 -8.40
C LEU A 33 20.75 22.81 -8.80
N LEU A 34 19.97 21.76 -9.00
CA LEU A 34 20.48 20.45 -9.42
C LEU A 34 21.23 20.54 -10.75
N ARG A 35 20.69 21.27 -11.74
CA ARG A 35 21.35 21.50 -13.03
C ARG A 35 22.67 22.26 -12.89
N LYS A 36 22.72 23.27 -12.02
CA LYS A 36 23.97 24.00 -11.70
C LYS A 36 25.02 23.09 -11.06
N MET A 37 24.58 22.04 -10.35
CA MET A 37 25.46 21.02 -9.76
C MET A 37 25.80 19.87 -10.74
N GLY A 38 25.42 19.98 -12.01
CA GLY A 38 25.77 19.03 -13.07
C GLY A 38 24.76 17.89 -13.29
N TRP A 39 23.61 17.90 -12.60
CA TRP A 39 22.55 16.91 -12.83
C TRP A 39 21.85 17.17 -14.17
N LYS A 40 21.67 16.12 -14.97
CA LYS A 40 21.10 16.18 -16.34
C LYS A 40 19.72 15.53 -16.46
N GLY A 41 19.14 15.08 -15.35
CA GLY A 41 17.93 14.25 -15.31
C GLY A 41 18.23 12.81 -14.88
N GLY A 42 17.18 12.02 -14.62
CA GLY A 42 17.30 10.65 -14.12
C GLY A 42 17.66 10.57 -12.63
N GLY A 43 18.32 9.48 -12.22
CA GLY A 43 18.75 9.27 -10.84
C GLY A 43 19.80 10.28 -10.36
N LEU A 44 19.80 10.61 -9.07
CA LEU A 44 20.80 11.50 -8.48
C LEU A 44 22.10 10.76 -8.15
N GLY A 45 23.25 11.24 -8.61
CA GLY A 45 24.56 10.63 -8.34
C GLY A 45 25.53 10.91 -9.47
N ARG A 46 26.83 10.57 -9.28
CA ARG A 46 27.88 10.80 -10.29
C ARG A 46 27.53 10.16 -11.64
N ASP A 47 27.03 8.93 -11.59
CA ASP A 47 26.71 8.12 -12.77
C ASP A 47 25.19 7.90 -12.92
N GLY A 48 24.37 8.73 -12.27
CA GLY A 48 22.90 8.61 -12.33
C GLY A 48 22.33 7.41 -11.55
N GLU A 49 23.11 6.81 -10.64
CA GLU A 49 22.75 5.60 -9.88
C GLU A 49 21.63 5.79 -8.84
N GLY A 50 21.26 7.05 -8.57
CA GLY A 50 20.19 7.34 -7.62
C GLY A 50 18.82 6.92 -8.11
N ILE A 51 17.84 7.07 -7.22
CA ILE A 51 16.45 6.72 -7.51
C ILE A 51 15.88 7.74 -8.52
N SER A 52 15.56 7.28 -9.73
CA SER A 52 14.91 8.09 -10.77
C SER A 52 13.38 8.09 -10.65
N GLU A 53 12.81 6.97 -10.19
CA GLU A 53 11.38 6.77 -10.02
C GLU A 53 10.94 7.27 -8.64
N PRO A 54 9.87 8.10 -8.52
CA PRO A 54 9.35 8.52 -7.23
C PRO A 54 9.09 7.32 -6.30
N ILE A 55 9.56 7.44 -5.04
CA ILE A 55 9.32 6.39 -4.04
C ILE A 55 7.83 6.31 -3.76
N ARG A 56 7.20 5.20 -4.17
CA ARG A 56 5.80 4.94 -3.87
C ARG A 56 5.64 4.72 -2.38
N VAL A 57 4.84 5.57 -1.73
CA VAL A 57 4.46 5.39 -0.33
C VAL A 57 3.61 4.13 -0.24
N LYS A 58 4.16 3.07 0.34
CA LYS A 58 3.34 1.95 0.81
C LYS A 58 2.75 2.40 2.13
N GLU A 59 1.43 2.44 2.24
CA GLU A 59 0.79 2.77 3.52
C GLU A 59 1.24 1.76 4.58
N GLN A 60 2.07 2.24 5.50
CA GLN A 60 2.52 1.49 6.64
C GLN A 60 1.62 1.88 7.80
N PHE A 61 0.83 0.92 8.27
CA PHE A 61 -0.02 1.10 9.44
C PHE A 61 0.86 0.89 10.68
N SER A 62 1.66 1.92 10.96
CA SER A 62 2.52 2.08 12.14
C SER A 62 2.40 3.51 12.66
N ARG A 63 2.96 3.73 13.84
CA ARG A 63 2.97 5.00 14.57
C ARG A 63 4.04 5.97 14.07
N GLU A 64 4.21 6.09 12.76
CA GLU A 64 5.18 7.01 12.18
C GLU A 64 4.53 7.80 11.02
N GLY A 65 4.56 9.13 11.16
CA GLY A 65 4.05 10.11 10.22
C GLY A 65 4.40 11.52 10.70
N LEU A 66 4.53 12.48 9.78
CA LEU A 66 4.85 13.87 10.13
C LEU A 66 3.71 14.46 10.98
N GLY A 67 3.97 14.77 12.25
CA GLY A 67 3.00 15.34 13.19
C GLY A 67 2.48 14.40 14.28
N MET A 68 3.04 13.20 14.44
CA MET A 68 2.71 12.32 15.57
C MET A 68 3.29 12.89 16.87
N ASP A 69 2.40 13.23 17.81
CA ASP A 69 2.75 13.73 19.14
C ASP A 69 3.46 12.65 19.97
N THR A 70 4.77 12.80 20.17
CA THR A 70 5.64 11.84 20.87
C THR A 70 5.38 11.77 22.37
N ASP A 71 4.60 12.71 22.91
CA ASP A 71 4.38 12.87 24.35
C ASP A 71 3.30 11.95 24.92
N LYS A 72 2.59 11.19 24.07
CA LYS A 72 1.73 10.10 24.54
C LYS A 72 2.56 8.85 24.78
N THR A 73 2.92 8.63 26.04
CA THR A 73 3.54 7.42 26.63
C THR A 73 2.79 6.10 26.40
N GLY A 74 1.78 6.06 25.54
CA GLY A 74 1.03 4.86 25.16
C GLY A 74 1.30 4.49 23.71
N ASN A 75 2.51 4.04 23.39
CA ASN A 75 2.96 3.63 22.04
C ASN A 75 2.30 2.32 21.51
N GLN A 76 1.21 1.85 22.14
CA GLN A 76 0.43 0.66 21.75
C GLN A 76 -0.79 1.02 20.87
N LEU A 77 -0.98 0.30 19.77
CA LEU A 77 -2.20 0.37 18.97
C LEU A 77 -3.36 -0.11 19.84
N SER A 78 -4.35 0.76 20.09
CA SER A 78 -5.50 0.31 20.87
C SER A 78 -6.32 -0.69 20.07
N LYS A 79 -7.03 -1.56 20.77
CA LYS A 79 -7.95 -2.51 20.13
C LYS A 79 -8.96 -1.82 19.20
N ARG A 80 -9.38 -0.59 19.55
CA ARG A 80 -10.30 0.22 18.74
C ARG A 80 -9.65 0.64 17.43
N ASP A 81 -8.42 1.16 17.49
CA ASP A 81 -7.67 1.57 16.29
C ASP A 81 -7.45 0.39 15.34
N ILE A 82 -7.07 -0.78 15.87
CA ILE A 82 -6.90 -2.00 15.08
C ILE A 82 -8.22 -2.40 14.42
N GLU A 83 -9.33 -2.34 15.15
CA GLU A 83 -10.64 -2.67 14.63
C GLU A 83 -11.11 -1.72 13.54
N ASP A 84 -10.87 -0.42 13.69
CA ASP A 84 -11.24 0.57 12.69
C ASP A 84 -10.39 0.42 11.41
N ILE A 85 -9.08 0.21 11.54
CA ILE A 85 -8.20 -0.07 10.39
C ILE A 85 -8.70 -1.30 9.62
N ILE A 86 -8.98 -2.40 10.33
CA ILE A 86 -9.40 -3.66 9.70
C ILE A 86 -10.80 -3.52 9.08
N ARG A 87 -11.73 -2.84 9.76
CA ARG A 87 -13.08 -2.60 9.24
C ARG A 87 -13.03 -1.77 7.97
N ASN A 88 -12.27 -0.67 7.97
CA ASN A 88 -12.12 0.21 6.82
C ASN A 88 -11.47 -0.50 5.64
N TYR A 89 -10.47 -1.34 5.90
CA TYR A 89 -9.88 -2.17 4.85
C TYR A 89 -10.89 -3.18 4.28
N ALA A 90 -11.64 -3.89 5.15
CA ALA A 90 -12.64 -4.86 4.71
C ALA A 90 -13.74 -4.23 3.85
N SER A 91 -14.22 -3.03 4.20
CA SER A 91 -15.27 -2.31 3.48
C SER A 91 -14.77 -1.55 2.25
N SER A 92 -13.47 -1.29 2.13
CA SER A 92 -12.88 -0.68 0.93
C SER A 92 -12.92 -1.64 -0.28
N ASP A 93 -12.67 -1.13 -1.48
CA ASP A 93 -12.43 -1.93 -2.70
C ASP A 93 -10.92 -2.13 -2.98
N ARG A 94 -10.08 -1.96 -1.95
CA ARG A 94 -8.63 -2.13 -2.09
C ARG A 94 -8.28 -3.55 -2.47
N GLN A 95 -7.44 -3.69 -3.50
CA GLN A 95 -6.92 -4.98 -3.97
C GLN A 95 -5.52 -5.29 -3.41
N ASP A 96 -4.84 -4.31 -2.83
CA ASP A 96 -3.54 -4.47 -2.19
C ASP A 96 -3.66 -5.02 -0.77
N ASP A 97 -2.60 -5.68 -0.30
CA ASP A 97 -2.53 -6.26 1.04
C ASP A 97 -2.23 -5.19 2.09
N LEU A 98 -2.92 -5.23 3.22
CA LEU A 98 -2.68 -4.36 4.38
C LEU A 98 -1.46 -4.84 5.18
N ARG A 99 -0.41 -4.02 5.28
CA ARG A 99 0.82 -4.35 6.02
C ARG A 99 0.94 -3.54 7.31
N PHE A 100 1.14 -4.25 8.42
CA PHE A 100 1.42 -3.65 9.73
C PHE A 100 2.92 -3.52 9.99
N SER A 101 3.30 -2.63 10.91
CA SER A 101 4.70 -2.48 11.36
C SER A 101 5.30 -3.79 11.86
N THR A 102 6.62 -3.84 11.85
CA THR A 102 7.39 -4.87 12.57
C THR A 102 7.30 -4.69 14.08
N ASP A 103 7.02 -3.48 14.55
CA ASP A 103 6.98 -3.08 15.95
C ASP A 103 5.61 -3.36 16.58
N LEU A 104 5.22 -4.63 16.56
CA LEU A 104 4.01 -5.12 17.21
C LEU A 104 4.36 -6.02 18.38
N THR A 105 3.71 -5.76 19.51
CA THR A 105 3.66 -6.69 20.63
C THR A 105 2.92 -7.99 20.23
N ASN A 106 3.13 -9.06 20.99
CA ASN A 106 2.43 -10.32 20.75
C ASN A 106 0.90 -10.18 20.94
N ASP A 107 0.47 -9.33 21.87
CA ASP A 107 -0.95 -9.10 22.13
C ASP A 107 -1.62 -8.32 21.00
N GLU A 108 -1.00 -7.25 20.49
CA GLU A 108 -1.49 -6.53 19.30
C GLU A 108 -1.57 -7.47 18.09
N ARG A 109 -0.55 -8.30 17.89
CA ARG A 109 -0.54 -9.30 16.81
C ARG A 109 -1.71 -10.27 16.93
N LYS A 110 -1.99 -10.75 18.15
CA LYS A 110 -3.13 -11.63 18.43
C LYS A 110 -4.46 -10.92 18.18
N GLN A 111 -4.59 -9.66 18.60
CA GLN A 111 -5.79 -8.85 18.35
C GLN A 111 -6.02 -8.65 16.85
N ILE A 112 -4.99 -8.30 16.09
CA ILE A 112 -5.07 -8.16 14.64
C ILE A 112 -5.54 -9.46 13.99
N HIS A 113 -4.98 -10.62 14.39
CA HIS A 113 -5.42 -11.92 13.87
C HIS A 113 -6.90 -12.20 14.17
N GLN A 114 -7.33 -12.00 15.42
CA GLN A 114 -8.72 -12.21 15.87
C GLN A 114 -9.71 -11.30 15.12
N ILE A 115 -9.40 -10.02 15.03
CA ILE A 115 -10.26 -9.04 14.37
C ILE A 115 -10.29 -9.29 12.86
N SER A 116 -9.15 -9.57 12.23
CA SER A 116 -9.11 -9.92 10.80
C SER A 116 -10.02 -11.11 10.49
N GLN A 117 -9.98 -12.15 11.34
CA GLN A 117 -10.86 -13.31 11.18
C GLN A 117 -12.34 -12.94 11.33
N LYS A 118 -12.68 -12.08 12.31
CA LYS A 118 -14.04 -11.56 12.53
C LYS A 118 -14.59 -10.85 11.28
N TYR A 119 -13.76 -10.07 10.58
CA TYR A 119 -14.16 -9.37 9.35
C TYR A 119 -13.95 -10.20 8.07
N GLY A 120 -13.73 -11.52 8.19
CA GLY A 120 -13.64 -12.41 7.04
C GLY A 120 -12.34 -12.27 6.23
N LEU A 121 -11.31 -11.63 6.77
CA LEU A 121 -10.02 -11.45 6.12
C LEU A 121 -9.06 -12.59 6.47
N ARG A 122 -7.98 -12.70 5.69
CA ARG A 122 -6.84 -13.58 5.97
C ARG A 122 -5.74 -12.75 6.62
N SER A 123 -5.12 -13.29 7.67
CA SER A 123 -3.99 -12.63 8.32
C SER A 123 -2.82 -13.61 8.47
N LYS A 124 -1.59 -13.15 8.19
CA LYS A 124 -0.38 -13.97 8.30
C LYS A 124 0.82 -13.13 8.75
N SER A 125 1.56 -13.65 9.72
CA SER A 125 2.86 -13.12 10.10
C SER A 125 3.96 -13.77 9.26
N TYR A 126 4.93 -12.98 8.82
CA TYR A 126 6.11 -13.41 8.07
C TYR A 126 7.38 -12.91 8.77
N GLY A 127 8.51 -13.55 8.49
CA GLY A 127 9.79 -13.22 9.10
C GLY A 127 9.92 -13.70 10.55
N GLN A 128 11.07 -13.42 11.16
CA GLN A 128 11.42 -13.82 12.52
C GLN A 128 12.01 -12.62 13.29
N GLY A 129 11.83 -12.62 14.62
CA GLY A 129 12.37 -11.58 15.50
C GLY A 129 11.99 -10.16 15.07
N ARG A 130 12.99 -9.28 14.93
CA ARG A 130 12.82 -7.86 14.55
C ARG A 130 12.37 -7.66 13.09
N GLN A 131 12.54 -8.64 12.23
CA GLN A 131 12.05 -8.58 10.85
C GLN A 131 10.63 -9.15 10.71
N ARG A 132 9.95 -9.45 11.83
CA ARG A 132 8.63 -10.07 11.80
C ARG A 132 7.55 -9.04 11.51
N PHE A 133 6.97 -9.08 10.32
CA PHE A 133 5.85 -8.22 9.92
C PHE A 133 4.55 -9.04 9.82
N LEU A 134 3.41 -8.36 9.91
CA LEU A 134 2.09 -8.97 9.73
C LEU A 134 1.40 -8.37 8.51
N ILE A 135 0.79 -9.23 7.70
CA ILE A 135 -0.04 -8.86 6.56
C ILE A 135 -1.48 -9.33 6.78
N VAL A 136 -2.44 -8.49 6.39
CA VAL A 136 -3.85 -8.82 6.28
C VAL A 136 -4.27 -8.68 4.81
N SER A 137 -4.90 -9.72 4.26
CA SER A 137 -5.31 -9.81 2.86
C SER A 137 -6.76 -10.27 2.73
N ARG A 138 -7.37 -10.04 1.58
CA ARG A 138 -8.72 -10.56 1.30
C ARG A 138 -8.69 -12.08 1.20
N LYS A 139 -9.77 -12.74 1.63
CA LYS A 139 -9.95 -14.16 1.36
C LYS A 139 -10.31 -14.33 -0.11
N VAL A 140 -9.43 -14.96 -0.86
CA VAL A 140 -9.69 -15.36 -2.23
C VAL A 140 -10.39 -16.72 -2.19
N HIS A 141 -11.67 -16.76 -2.57
CA HIS A 141 -12.39 -18.01 -2.78
C HIS A 141 -11.95 -18.60 -4.13
N LYS A 142 -11.47 -19.85 -4.13
CA LYS A 142 -10.92 -20.50 -5.33
C LYS A 142 -11.93 -20.56 -6.46
N ASP A 143 -13.20 -20.85 -6.14
CA ASP A 143 -14.25 -20.99 -7.14
C ASP A 143 -14.56 -19.64 -7.81
N GLN A 144 -14.57 -18.56 -7.03
CA GLN A 144 -14.74 -17.19 -7.54
C GLN A 144 -13.53 -16.75 -8.36
N LEU A 145 -12.31 -17.07 -7.89
CA LEU A 145 -11.07 -16.79 -8.61
C LEU A 145 -11.04 -17.49 -9.97
N ILE A 146 -11.39 -18.77 -10.02
CA ILE A 146 -11.40 -19.55 -11.26
C ILE A 146 -12.45 -19.01 -12.23
N GLY A 147 -13.66 -18.70 -11.75
CA GLY A 147 -14.70 -18.10 -12.59
C GLY A 147 -14.26 -16.78 -13.22
N GLN A 148 -13.67 -15.89 -12.43
CA GLN A 148 -13.13 -14.62 -12.93
C GLN A 148 -11.92 -14.82 -13.85
N LEU A 149 -11.00 -15.74 -13.54
CA LEU A 149 -9.86 -16.06 -14.40
C LEU A 149 -10.27 -16.64 -15.75
N LEU A 150 -11.33 -17.46 -15.78
CA LEU A 150 -11.89 -17.99 -17.03
C LEU A 150 -12.54 -16.91 -17.89
N GLN A 151 -13.10 -15.87 -17.26
CA GLN A 151 -13.79 -14.78 -17.94
C GLN A 151 -12.85 -13.64 -18.39
N GLU A 152 -11.93 -13.23 -17.53
CA GLU A 152 -11.10 -12.03 -17.69
C GLU A 152 -9.63 -12.36 -18.01
N GLY A 153 -9.21 -13.63 -17.89
CA GLY A 153 -7.84 -14.08 -18.13
C GLY A 153 -6.85 -13.76 -17.01
N GLN A 154 -7.10 -12.70 -16.21
CA GLN A 154 -6.28 -12.27 -15.09
C GLN A 154 -7.15 -11.79 -13.92
N VAL A 155 -6.78 -12.14 -12.68
CA VAL A 155 -7.43 -11.66 -11.46
C VAL A 155 -6.36 -11.25 -10.45
N GLY A 156 -6.16 -9.93 -10.31
CA GLY A 156 -5.10 -9.36 -9.49
C GLY A 156 -3.72 -9.91 -9.89
N ARG A 157 -3.11 -10.69 -9.00
CA ARG A 157 -1.78 -11.30 -9.19
C ARG A 157 -1.78 -12.70 -9.82
N TYR A 158 -2.94 -13.19 -10.26
CA TYR A 158 -3.09 -14.51 -10.86
C TYR A 158 -3.47 -14.37 -12.34
N GLU A 159 -2.89 -15.21 -13.21
CA GLU A 159 -3.16 -15.24 -14.65
C GLU A 159 -3.45 -16.68 -15.09
N LEU A 160 -4.40 -16.85 -16.01
CA LEU A 160 -4.77 -18.15 -16.55
C LEU A 160 -3.90 -18.51 -17.76
N VAL A 161 -2.90 -19.36 -17.54
CA VAL A 161 -2.06 -19.91 -18.61
C VAL A 161 -2.72 -21.18 -19.16
N LYS A 162 -3.13 -21.16 -20.43
CA LYS A 162 -3.61 -22.36 -21.12
C LYS A 162 -2.43 -23.33 -21.33
N PRO A 163 -2.59 -24.64 -21.10
CA PRO A 163 -1.52 -25.60 -21.36
C PRO A 163 -1.11 -25.52 -22.83
N GLN A 164 0.18 -25.32 -23.11
CA GLN A 164 0.69 -25.41 -24.46
C GLN A 164 0.63 -26.87 -24.89
N ALA A 165 0.08 -27.13 -26.08
CA ALA A 165 0.09 -28.46 -26.66
C ALA A 165 1.54 -28.89 -26.85
N SER A 166 1.95 -29.97 -26.19
CA SER A 166 3.23 -30.60 -26.47
C SER A 166 3.25 -31.02 -27.94
N HIS A 167 4.26 -30.53 -28.65
CA HIS A 167 4.55 -30.89 -30.04
C HIS A 167 5.01 -32.34 -30.17
#